data_AF-A0A8T5DAS3-F1
#
_entry.id   AF-A0A8T5DAS3-F1
#
_cell.length_a   1.000
_cell.length_b   1.000
_cell.length_c   1.000
_cell.angle_alpha   90.00
_cell.angle_beta   90.00
_cell.angle_gamma   90.00
#
_symmetry.space_group_name_H-M   'P 1'
#
loop_
_entity.id
_entity.type
_entity.pdbx_description
1 polymer ?
#
loop_
_entity_poly.entity_id
_entity_poly.type
_entity_poly.pdbx_seq_one_letter_code
_entity_poly.pdbx_strand_id
1 'polypeptide(L)'
;MSSGVQVKVIENIPAKLDADELVKGLRIRRNVDYIRNKLGSLIETISPVMNPKAIYSVSFVDKIEGDNVTIGDTVFTSRVVRMNLEKVGRVFPYIVTAGSELDDVELSKGQSAMLLNQVKTAVVSKAYQYLKAHLTEKYGIKSLSSVGPGRLDEWPITQQRELFSHFGDNVDRIGVHLTKTCLMVPIKTISGLFFPSEAGFESCELCSRENCIGRRAAFDPKLVEIFGVENQ
;
A
#
# COMPACT_ATOMS: atom_id res chain seq x y z
N MET A 1 -2.43 17.67 27.31
CA MET A 1 -3.61 16.86 26.95
C MET A 1 -3.25 16.15 25.65
N SER A 2 -3.01 14.84 25.68
CA SER A 2 -2.72 14.06 24.47
C SER A 2 -3.96 14.13 23.57
N SER A 3 -3.87 14.88 22.48
CA SER A 3 -4.86 14.82 21.40
C SER A 3 -4.64 13.50 20.68
N GLY A 4 -5.28 12.43 21.18
CA GLY A 4 -5.15 11.11 20.59
C GLY A 4 -5.39 11.13 19.09
N VAL A 5 -4.53 10.43 18.34
CA VAL A 5 -4.64 10.30 16.89
C VAL A 5 -6.07 9.84 16.53
N GLN A 6 -6.80 10.63 15.76
CA GLN A 6 -8.14 10.24 15.31
C GLN A 6 -8.01 9.17 14.21
N VAL A 7 -8.03 7.91 14.62
CA VAL A 7 -7.98 6.74 13.75
C VAL A 7 -9.35 6.47 13.12
N LYS A 8 -9.37 6.22 11.82
CA LYS A 8 -10.56 5.91 11.02
C LYS A 8 -10.38 4.57 10.34
N VAL A 9 -11.40 3.73 10.40
CA VAL A 9 -11.45 2.43 9.73
C VAL A 9 -12.49 2.49 8.62
N ILE A 10 -12.17 1.89 7.47
CA ILE A 10 -13.07 1.64 6.36
C ILE A 10 -13.17 0.12 6.22
N GLU A 11 -14.34 -0.41 6.44
CA GLU A 11 -14.67 -1.82 6.28
C GLU A 11 -15.36 -2.05 4.94
N ASN A 12 -15.36 -3.30 4.45
CA ASN A 12 -16.09 -3.71 3.26
C ASN A 12 -15.76 -2.86 2.01
N ILE A 13 -14.48 -2.59 1.78
CA ILE A 13 -14.05 -1.78 0.64
C ILE A 13 -14.41 -2.49 -0.67
N PRO A 14 -15.15 -1.84 -1.60
CA PRO A 14 -15.53 -2.46 -2.86
C PRO A 14 -14.28 -2.70 -3.72
N ALA A 15 -14.06 -3.97 -4.08
CA ALA A 15 -12.93 -4.39 -4.92
C ALA A 15 -13.44 -5.26 -6.08
N LYS A 16 -14.14 -4.65 -7.04
CA LYS A 16 -14.60 -5.35 -8.24
C LYS A 16 -13.40 -5.82 -9.08
N LEU A 17 -13.37 -7.11 -9.38
CA LEU A 17 -12.35 -7.76 -10.18
C LEU A 17 -12.89 -8.08 -11.57
N ASP A 18 -12.01 -8.02 -12.56
CA ASP A 18 -12.33 -8.33 -13.95
C ASP A 18 -11.18 -9.14 -14.57
N ALA A 19 -11.50 -10.29 -15.16
CA ALA A 19 -10.49 -11.21 -15.66
C ALA A 19 -9.72 -10.62 -16.87
N ASP A 20 -10.36 -9.82 -17.71
CA ASP A 20 -9.72 -9.16 -18.85
C ASP A 20 -8.76 -8.05 -18.39
N GLU A 21 -9.15 -7.26 -17.38
CA GLU A 21 -8.25 -6.29 -16.73
C GLU A 21 -7.01 -6.99 -16.15
N LEU A 22 -7.19 -8.12 -15.47
CA LEU A 22 -6.09 -8.88 -14.89
C LEU A 22 -5.15 -9.46 -15.95
N VAL A 23 -5.68 -10.05 -17.01
CA VAL A 23 -4.88 -10.56 -18.14
C VAL A 23 -4.02 -9.46 -18.75
N LYS A 24 -4.61 -8.29 -19.00
CA LYS A 24 -3.91 -7.12 -19.54
C LYS A 24 -2.81 -6.64 -18.58
N GLY A 25 -3.14 -6.50 -17.29
CA GLY A 25 -2.21 -6.05 -16.25
C GLY A 25 -1.02 -6.99 -16.06
N LEU A 26 -1.25 -8.31 -16.15
CA LEU A 26 -0.22 -9.34 -16.07
C LEU A 26 0.62 -9.47 -17.36
N ARG A 27 0.31 -8.69 -18.40
CA ARG A 27 1.01 -8.69 -19.71
C ARG A 27 1.09 -10.08 -20.33
N ILE A 28 0.04 -10.89 -20.17
CA ILE A 28 -0.03 -12.25 -20.71
C ILE A 28 -0.15 -12.19 -22.24
N ARG A 29 0.79 -12.83 -22.94
CA ARG A 29 0.86 -12.84 -24.42
C ARG A 29 0.52 -14.17 -25.08
N ARG A 30 0.41 -15.25 -24.30
CA ARG A 30 0.15 -16.62 -24.80
C ARG A 30 -0.95 -17.26 -23.97
N ASN A 31 -1.74 -18.15 -24.58
CA ASN A 31 -2.83 -18.87 -23.92
C ASN A 31 -3.81 -17.94 -23.19
N VAL A 32 -4.12 -16.80 -23.81
CA VAL A 32 -4.88 -15.70 -23.20
C VAL A 32 -6.24 -16.18 -22.70
N ASP A 33 -7.01 -16.88 -23.54
CA ASP A 33 -8.35 -17.35 -23.17
C ASP A 33 -8.31 -18.40 -22.05
N TYR A 34 -7.34 -19.31 -22.11
CA TYR A 34 -7.13 -20.31 -21.06
C TYR A 34 -6.82 -19.67 -19.71
N ILE A 35 -5.94 -18.66 -19.68
CA ILE A 35 -5.59 -17.98 -18.43
C ILE A 35 -6.72 -17.06 -17.96
N ARG A 36 -7.43 -16.39 -18.88
CA ARG A 36 -8.64 -15.61 -18.55
C ARG A 36 -9.67 -16.48 -17.84
N ASN A 37 -9.96 -17.67 -18.37
CA ASN A 37 -10.93 -18.59 -17.77
C ASN A 37 -10.49 -19.05 -16.37
N LYS A 38 -9.18 -19.30 -16.17
CA LYS A 38 -8.65 -19.61 -14.83
C LYS A 38 -8.78 -18.44 -13.86
N LEU A 39 -8.49 -17.22 -14.31
CA LEU A 39 -8.66 -16.02 -13.50
C LEU A 39 -10.13 -15.79 -13.16
N GLY A 40 -11.05 -16.00 -14.10
CA GLY A 40 -12.50 -15.95 -13.87
C GLY A 40 -12.95 -16.92 -12.79
N SER A 41 -12.59 -18.19 -12.91
CA SER A 41 -12.91 -19.21 -11.88
C SER A 41 -12.33 -18.86 -10.50
N LEU A 42 -11.12 -18.29 -10.44
CA LEU A 42 -10.52 -17.83 -9.19
C LEU A 42 -11.27 -16.61 -8.61
N ILE A 43 -11.69 -15.66 -9.44
CA ILE A 43 -12.50 -14.51 -9.02
C ILE A 43 -13.81 -15.00 -8.41
N GLU A 44 -14.50 -15.93 -9.06
CA GLU A 44 -15.72 -16.54 -8.53
C GLU A 44 -15.49 -17.22 -7.18
N THR A 45 -14.35 -17.89 -7.00
CA THR A 45 -13.98 -18.57 -5.76
C THR A 45 -13.77 -17.59 -4.60
N ILE A 46 -13.07 -16.47 -4.84
CA ILE A 46 -12.72 -15.55 -3.75
C ILE A 46 -13.77 -14.48 -3.47
N SER A 47 -14.59 -14.10 -4.47
CA SER A 47 -15.52 -12.97 -4.35
C SER A 47 -16.45 -13.06 -3.13
N PRO A 48 -16.99 -14.23 -2.73
CA PRO A 48 -17.85 -14.35 -1.57
C PRO A 48 -17.16 -14.11 -0.22
N VAL A 49 -15.84 -14.29 -0.15
CA VAL A 49 -15.05 -14.19 1.09
C VAL A 49 -14.17 -12.95 1.14
N MET A 50 -14.15 -12.14 0.07
CA MET A 50 -13.39 -10.90 0.02
C MET A 50 -13.88 -9.91 1.08
N ASN A 51 -12.97 -9.47 1.95
CA ASN A 51 -13.27 -8.46 2.95
C ASN A 51 -12.12 -7.44 3.09
N PRO A 52 -11.87 -6.61 2.05
CA PRO A 52 -10.78 -5.65 2.09
C PRO A 52 -11.11 -4.51 3.06
N LYS A 53 -10.13 -4.12 3.86
CA LYS A 53 -10.27 -3.11 4.93
C LYS A 53 -9.13 -2.12 4.87
N ALA A 54 -9.36 -0.93 5.40
CA ALA A 54 -8.32 0.07 5.57
C ALA A 54 -8.44 0.77 6.91
N ILE A 55 -7.30 1.17 7.46
CA ILE A 55 -7.19 2.07 8.60
C ILE A 55 -6.32 3.25 8.18
N TYR A 56 -6.69 4.45 8.58
CA TYR A 56 -5.90 5.66 8.35
C TYR A 56 -6.15 6.68 9.45
N SER A 57 -5.25 7.66 9.58
CA SER A 57 -5.47 8.84 10.41
C SER A 57 -5.28 10.10 9.59
N VAL A 58 -5.85 11.21 10.07
CA VAL A 58 -5.47 12.55 9.59
C VAL A 58 -4.46 13.08 10.58
N SER A 59 -3.22 13.27 10.14
CA SER A 59 -2.12 13.71 10.99
C SER A 59 -1.40 14.90 10.36
N PHE A 60 -0.56 15.55 11.15
CA PHE A 60 0.24 16.68 10.70
C PHE A 60 1.71 16.41 10.98
N VAL A 61 2.58 17.01 10.19
CA VAL A 61 4.02 17.00 10.44
C VAL A 61 4.31 18.02 11.55
N ASP A 62 4.73 17.54 12.70
CA ASP A 62 4.99 18.39 13.87
C ASP A 62 6.41 18.96 13.87
N LYS A 63 7.38 18.12 13.45
CA LYS A 63 8.79 18.47 13.50
C LYS A 63 9.59 17.72 12.45
N ILE A 64 10.58 18.39 11.87
CA ILE A 64 11.60 17.78 11.01
C ILE A 64 12.99 18.15 11.55
N GLU A 65 13.81 17.15 11.85
CA GLU A 65 15.18 17.32 12.36
C GLU A 65 16.13 16.27 11.78
N GLY A 66 17.07 16.69 10.93
CA GLY A 66 17.84 15.74 10.13
C GLY A 66 16.88 14.84 9.35
N ASP A 67 17.12 13.53 9.33
CA ASP A 67 16.25 12.54 8.68
C ASP A 67 15.04 12.11 9.53
N ASN A 68 14.81 12.73 10.69
CA ASN A 68 13.66 12.43 11.54
C ASN A 68 12.47 13.34 11.21
N VAL A 69 11.30 12.73 11.04
CA VAL A 69 10.01 13.38 10.84
C VAL A 69 9.06 12.93 11.95
N THR A 70 8.60 13.88 12.76
CA THR A 70 7.65 13.63 13.85
C THR A 70 6.22 13.86 13.38
N ILE A 71 5.36 12.88 13.61
CA ILE A 71 3.92 12.90 13.30
C ILE A 71 3.17 12.37 14.54
N GLY A 72 2.50 13.25 15.27
CA GLY A 72 1.98 12.96 16.60
C GLY A 72 3.10 12.53 17.56
N ASP A 73 2.90 11.39 18.22
CA ASP A 73 3.88 10.81 19.14
C ASP A 73 4.87 9.87 18.44
N THR A 74 4.80 9.75 17.10
CA THR A 74 5.64 8.83 16.31
C THR A 74 6.75 9.58 15.59
N VAL A 75 7.98 9.06 15.67
CA VAL A 75 9.13 9.57 14.92
C VAL A 75 9.49 8.58 13.83
N PHE A 76 9.44 9.02 12.58
CA PHE A 76 9.93 8.27 11.42
C PHE A 76 11.33 8.74 11.04
N THR A 77 12.26 7.81 10.81
CA THR A 77 13.62 8.12 10.38
C THR A 77 13.80 7.70 8.92
N SER A 78 13.79 8.67 8.01
CA SER A 78 14.01 8.45 6.58
C SER A 78 14.26 9.76 5.82
N ARG A 79 15.34 9.77 5.04
CA ARG A 79 15.66 10.87 4.13
C ARG A 79 14.58 11.09 3.07
N VAL A 80 14.06 10.01 2.48
CA VAL A 80 13.00 10.11 1.45
C VAL A 80 11.70 10.65 2.05
N VAL A 81 11.34 10.24 3.27
CA VAL A 81 10.17 10.79 3.97
C VAL A 81 10.37 12.27 4.28
N ARG A 82 11.52 12.64 4.86
CA ARG A 82 11.90 14.04 5.13
C ARG A 82 11.73 14.91 3.88
N MET A 83 12.38 14.53 2.78
CA MET A 83 12.38 15.31 1.53
C MET A 83 10.98 15.49 0.94
N ASN A 84 10.15 14.44 0.99
CA ASN A 84 8.78 14.53 0.51
C ASN A 84 7.89 15.41 1.41
N LEU A 85 8.22 15.55 2.69
CA LEU A 85 7.38 16.19 3.69
C LEU A 85 7.85 17.58 4.14
N GLU A 86 9.00 18.09 3.66
CA GLU A 86 9.56 19.40 4.05
C GLU A 86 8.57 20.57 3.97
N LYS A 87 7.68 20.55 2.97
CA LYS A 87 6.67 21.59 2.72
C LYS A 87 5.24 21.07 2.87
N VAL A 88 5.07 19.88 3.42
CA VAL A 88 3.77 19.23 3.59
C VAL A 88 3.36 19.35 5.05
N GLY A 89 2.24 20.03 5.30
CA GLY A 89 1.67 20.10 6.64
C GLY A 89 0.86 18.86 7.02
N ARG A 90 -0.01 18.37 6.12
CA ARG A 90 -0.98 17.30 6.40
C ARG A 90 -0.59 15.99 5.73
N VAL A 91 -0.61 14.90 6.49
CA VAL A 91 -0.30 13.55 6.05
C VAL A 91 -1.37 12.56 6.50
N PHE A 92 -1.45 11.42 5.82
CA PHE A 92 -2.36 10.34 6.15
C PHE A 92 -1.58 9.03 6.27
N PRO A 93 -1.08 8.70 7.47
CA PRO A 93 -0.67 7.34 7.77
C PRO A 93 -1.80 6.38 7.44
N TYR A 94 -1.46 5.23 6.84
CA TYR A 94 -2.45 4.22 6.47
C TYR A 94 -1.91 2.78 6.50
N ILE A 95 -2.83 1.83 6.69
CA ILE A 95 -2.66 0.40 6.41
C ILE A 95 -3.92 -0.07 5.65
N VAL A 96 -3.74 -0.80 4.57
CA VAL A 96 -4.79 -1.36 3.70
C VAL A 96 -4.54 -2.85 3.54
N THR A 97 -5.56 -3.68 3.70
CA THR A 97 -5.44 -5.13 3.58
C THR A 97 -6.51 -5.70 2.64
N ALA A 98 -6.20 -6.80 1.98
CA ALA A 98 -7.19 -7.61 1.27
C ALA A 98 -8.09 -8.45 2.20
N GLY A 99 -7.75 -8.53 3.50
CA GLY A 99 -8.41 -9.38 4.48
C GLY A 99 -7.70 -10.73 4.63
N SER A 100 -7.73 -11.28 5.85
CA SER A 100 -7.17 -12.60 6.18
C SER A 100 -8.03 -13.73 5.63
N GLU A 101 -9.30 -13.46 5.36
CA GLU A 101 -10.27 -14.37 4.78
C GLU A 101 -9.79 -14.96 3.43
N LEU A 102 -8.89 -14.26 2.72
CA LEU A 102 -8.30 -14.76 1.49
C LEU A 102 -7.20 -15.81 1.72
N ASP A 103 -6.54 -15.82 2.87
CA ASP A 103 -5.41 -16.72 3.14
C ASP A 103 -5.85 -18.19 3.28
N ASP A 104 -7.10 -18.41 3.69
CA ASP A 104 -7.70 -19.75 3.85
C ASP A 104 -8.41 -20.27 2.58
N VAL A 105 -8.30 -19.57 1.45
CA VAL A 105 -8.93 -20.00 0.18
C VAL A 105 -8.29 -21.28 -0.33
N GLU A 106 -9.08 -22.35 -0.34
CA GLU A 106 -8.69 -23.64 -0.94
C GLU A 106 -8.85 -23.63 -2.47
N LEU A 107 -7.88 -24.23 -3.15
CA LEU A 107 -7.88 -24.32 -4.62
C LEU A 107 -8.63 -25.56 -5.09
N SER A 108 -9.58 -25.35 -6.00
CA SER A 108 -10.21 -26.42 -6.76
C SER A 108 -9.26 -27.01 -7.82
N LYS A 109 -9.56 -28.23 -8.26
CA LYS A 109 -8.77 -28.93 -9.30
C LYS A 109 -8.59 -28.06 -10.55
N GLY A 110 -7.34 -27.83 -10.94
CA GLY A 110 -6.98 -27.05 -12.13
C GLY A 110 -6.75 -25.55 -11.89
N GLN A 111 -7.10 -25.03 -10.72
CA GLN A 111 -6.74 -23.69 -10.29
C GLN A 111 -5.25 -23.59 -9.93
N SER A 112 -4.69 -22.38 -10.02
CA SER A 112 -3.26 -22.14 -9.83
C SER A 112 -3.03 -21.22 -8.65
N ALA A 113 -2.20 -21.65 -7.68
CA ALA A 113 -1.78 -20.83 -6.55
C ALA A 113 -1.08 -19.54 -6.99
N MET A 114 -0.29 -19.61 -8.08
CA MET A 114 0.35 -18.44 -8.66
C MET A 114 -0.68 -17.43 -9.17
N LEU A 115 -1.71 -17.88 -9.90
CA LEU A 115 -2.77 -16.99 -10.39
C LEU A 115 -3.63 -16.48 -9.23
N LEU A 116 -3.95 -17.30 -8.22
CA LEU A 116 -4.66 -16.86 -7.01
C LEU A 116 -3.89 -15.72 -6.34
N ASN A 117 -2.57 -15.84 -6.20
CA ASN A 117 -1.73 -14.79 -5.64
C ASN A 117 -1.81 -13.47 -6.45
N GLN A 118 -1.97 -13.53 -7.78
CA GLN A 118 -2.20 -12.35 -8.62
C GLN A 118 -3.58 -11.74 -8.37
N VAL A 119 -4.62 -12.56 -8.26
CA VAL A 119 -5.97 -12.09 -7.94
C VAL A 119 -5.99 -11.42 -6.57
N LYS A 120 -5.41 -12.03 -5.52
CA LYS A 120 -5.29 -11.42 -4.19
C LYS A 120 -4.50 -10.10 -4.22
N THR A 121 -3.48 -10.01 -5.07
CA THR A 121 -2.70 -8.75 -5.26
C THR A 121 -3.57 -7.66 -5.89
N ALA A 122 -4.45 -8.02 -6.82
CA ALA A 122 -5.40 -7.07 -7.40
C ALA A 122 -6.41 -6.58 -6.37
N VAL A 123 -6.86 -7.43 -5.43
CA VAL A 123 -7.76 -7.03 -4.34
C VAL A 123 -7.16 -5.91 -3.49
N VAL A 124 -5.96 -6.12 -2.92
CA VAL A 124 -5.32 -5.09 -2.08
C VAL A 124 -4.99 -3.83 -2.90
N SER A 125 -4.67 -3.98 -4.20
CA SER A 125 -4.44 -2.84 -5.09
C SER A 125 -5.70 -2.01 -5.29
N LYS A 126 -6.86 -2.62 -5.57
CA LYS A 126 -8.14 -1.92 -5.69
C LYS A 126 -8.53 -1.25 -4.36
N ALA A 127 -8.33 -1.93 -3.23
CA ALA A 127 -8.60 -1.35 -1.90
C ALA A 127 -7.71 -0.13 -1.60
N TYR A 128 -6.43 -0.19 -2.00
CA TYR A 128 -5.50 0.93 -1.88
C TYR A 128 -5.92 2.12 -2.75
N GLN A 129 -6.33 1.88 -4.00
CA GLN A 129 -6.84 2.92 -4.89
C GLN A 129 -8.14 3.53 -4.36
N TYR A 130 -9.03 2.71 -3.79
CA TYR A 130 -10.23 3.19 -3.13
C TYR A 130 -9.90 4.13 -1.98
N LEU A 131 -8.97 3.75 -1.09
CA LEU A 131 -8.54 4.63 0.00
C LEU A 131 -7.96 5.94 -0.54
N LYS A 132 -7.09 5.88 -1.55
CA LYS A 132 -6.50 7.06 -2.18
C LYS A 132 -7.58 8.01 -2.73
N ALA A 133 -8.57 7.47 -3.44
CA ALA A 133 -9.70 8.23 -3.99
C ALA A 133 -10.57 8.82 -2.88
N HIS A 134 -10.90 8.03 -1.86
CA HIS A 134 -11.67 8.45 -0.70
C HIS A 134 -11.02 9.63 0.04
N LEU A 135 -9.70 9.58 0.27
CA LEU A 135 -8.96 10.67 0.91
C LEU A 135 -8.91 11.93 0.02
N THR A 136 -8.73 11.74 -1.28
CA THR A 136 -8.69 12.83 -2.28
C THR A 136 -10.02 13.59 -2.30
N GLU A 137 -11.13 12.87 -2.42
CA GLU A 137 -12.49 13.43 -2.43
C GLU A 137 -12.85 14.06 -1.08
N LYS A 138 -12.72 13.30 0.02
CA LYS A 138 -13.14 13.73 1.37
C LYS A 138 -12.44 14.98 1.86
N TYR A 139 -11.18 15.17 1.49
CA TYR A 139 -10.36 16.28 1.98
C TYR A 139 -10.02 17.33 0.91
N GLY A 140 -10.67 17.26 -0.27
CA GLY A 140 -10.51 18.23 -1.35
C GLY A 140 -9.09 18.35 -1.87
N ILE A 141 -8.36 17.24 -1.95
CA ILE A 141 -6.94 17.23 -2.34
C ILE A 141 -6.87 16.96 -3.84
N LYS A 142 -6.08 17.74 -4.59
CA LYS A 142 -5.95 17.55 -6.05
C LYS A 142 -5.26 16.23 -6.42
N SER A 143 -4.18 15.90 -5.70
CA SER A 143 -3.41 14.67 -5.92
C SER A 143 -2.71 14.25 -4.64
N LEU A 144 -2.69 12.94 -4.38
CA LEU A 144 -1.94 12.32 -3.30
C LEU A 144 -0.77 11.53 -3.85
N SER A 145 0.38 11.69 -3.20
CA SER A 145 1.55 10.85 -3.35
C SER A 145 1.68 9.90 -2.18
N SER A 146 2.42 8.82 -2.37
CA SER A 146 2.60 7.81 -1.32
C SER A 146 4.05 7.38 -1.20
N VAL A 147 4.44 7.12 0.03
CA VAL A 147 5.69 6.45 0.36
C VAL A 147 5.36 5.37 1.40
N GLY A 148 6.07 4.24 1.39
CA GLY A 148 5.88 3.17 2.39
C GLY A 148 7.20 2.51 2.79
N PRO A 149 7.34 2.04 4.05
CA PRO A 149 8.52 1.33 4.50
C PRO A 149 8.85 0.09 3.67
N GLY A 150 10.14 -0.22 3.51
CA GLY A 150 10.65 -1.41 2.82
C GLY A 150 10.53 -1.37 1.29
N ARG A 151 10.07 -0.26 0.71
CA ARG A 151 10.05 -0.06 -0.76
C ARG A 151 11.37 0.50 -1.31
N LEU A 152 12.07 1.26 -0.48
CA LEU A 152 13.33 1.92 -0.74
C LEU A 152 14.23 1.68 0.48
N ASP A 153 15.53 1.58 0.29
CA ASP A 153 16.47 1.33 1.38
C ASP A 153 16.51 2.50 2.36
N GLU A 154 16.30 3.72 1.86
CA GLU A 154 16.23 4.97 2.61
C GLU A 154 14.97 5.09 3.46
N TRP A 155 14.01 4.16 3.31
CA TRP A 155 12.98 3.97 4.31
C TRP A 155 12.81 2.48 4.63
N PRO A 156 13.65 1.94 5.53
CA PRO A 156 13.78 0.50 5.72
C PRO A 156 12.49 -0.13 6.25
N ILE A 157 12.28 -1.43 5.98
CA ILE A 157 11.10 -2.16 6.44
C ILE A 157 10.96 -2.16 7.97
N THR A 158 12.03 -1.93 8.72
CA THR A 158 11.99 -1.78 10.19
C THR A 158 11.08 -0.64 10.63
N GLN A 159 10.95 0.42 9.82
CA GLN A 159 10.09 1.59 10.05
C GLN A 159 8.59 1.27 10.01
N GLN A 160 8.25 0.02 9.67
CA GLN A 160 6.91 -0.52 9.79
C GLN A 160 6.44 -0.56 11.25
N ARG A 161 7.35 -0.70 12.23
CA ARG A 161 6.99 -0.75 13.66
C ARG A 161 6.43 0.57 14.15
N GLU A 162 7.05 1.66 13.74
CA GLU A 162 6.69 3.04 14.04
C GLU A 162 5.31 3.33 13.42
N LEU A 163 5.12 2.92 12.16
CA LEU A 163 3.82 3.07 11.51
C LEU A 163 2.70 2.27 12.20
N PHE A 164 2.99 1.06 12.68
CA PHE A 164 2.00 0.28 13.45
C PHE A 164 1.77 0.88 14.84
N SER A 165 2.83 1.34 15.52
CA SER A 165 2.74 2.01 16.81
C SER A 165 1.89 3.28 16.74
N HIS A 166 1.94 4.00 15.62
CA HIS A 166 1.10 5.18 15.36
C HIS A 166 -0.41 4.86 15.46
N PHE A 167 -0.82 3.65 15.10
CA PHE A 167 -2.20 3.18 15.21
C PHE A 167 -2.50 2.45 16.52
N GLY A 168 -1.47 1.90 17.17
CA GLY A 168 -1.60 1.08 18.38
C GLY A 168 -2.56 -0.09 18.19
N ASP A 169 -3.37 -0.38 19.22
CA ASP A 169 -4.33 -1.50 19.21
C ASP A 169 -5.44 -1.35 18.15
N ASN A 170 -5.56 -0.19 17.48
CA ASN A 170 -6.55 -0.02 16.43
C ASN A 170 -6.26 -0.86 15.18
N VAL A 171 -5.03 -1.33 14.97
CA VAL A 171 -4.70 -2.16 13.79
C VAL A 171 -5.46 -3.50 13.84
N ASP A 172 -5.73 -4.03 15.02
CA ASP A 172 -6.49 -5.28 15.20
C ASP A 172 -7.90 -5.19 14.60
N ARG A 173 -8.47 -3.98 14.50
CA ARG A 173 -9.79 -3.74 13.90
C ARG A 173 -9.84 -4.09 12.41
N ILE A 174 -8.70 -4.10 11.73
CA ILE A 174 -8.59 -4.54 10.33
C ILE A 174 -8.00 -5.95 10.21
N GLY A 175 -7.74 -6.64 11.32
CA GLY A 175 -7.20 -8.00 11.35
C GLY A 175 -5.76 -8.11 10.84
N VAL A 176 -4.98 -7.03 10.94
CA VAL A 176 -3.58 -7.01 10.50
C VAL A 176 -2.67 -7.02 11.72
N HIS A 177 -1.61 -7.81 11.69
CA HIS A 177 -0.54 -7.74 12.69
C HIS A 177 0.84 -7.71 12.02
N LEU A 178 1.84 -7.29 12.78
CA LEU A 178 3.23 -7.20 12.36
C LEU A 178 4.05 -8.32 13.01
N THR A 179 4.73 -9.11 12.19
CA THR A 179 5.66 -10.14 12.68
C THR A 179 6.93 -9.52 13.26
N LYS A 180 7.74 -10.35 13.96
CA LYS A 180 9.05 -9.93 14.48
C LYS A 180 10.02 -9.46 13.39
N THR A 181 9.85 -9.89 12.14
CA THR A 181 10.68 -9.48 10.99
C THR A 181 10.05 -8.35 10.17
N CYS A 182 9.02 -7.67 10.71
CA CYS A 182 8.32 -6.56 10.07
C CYS A 182 7.53 -6.94 8.79
N LEU A 183 7.25 -8.23 8.59
CA LEU A 183 6.25 -8.67 7.61
C LEU A 183 4.85 -8.47 8.18
N MET A 184 3.94 -7.95 7.35
CA MET A 184 2.53 -7.80 7.69
C MET A 184 1.78 -9.10 7.40
N VAL A 185 0.86 -9.45 8.29
CA VAL A 185 -0.04 -10.61 8.15
C VAL A 185 -1.47 -10.11 8.29
N PRO A 186 -2.37 -10.36 7.31
CA PRO A 186 -2.13 -11.12 6.07
C PRO A 186 -1.13 -10.46 5.12
N ILE A 187 -0.46 -11.27 4.28
CA ILE A 187 0.62 -10.82 3.39
C ILE A 187 0.14 -9.75 2.39
N LYS A 188 -1.13 -9.81 1.99
CA LYS A 188 -1.73 -8.87 1.05
C LYS A 188 -2.18 -7.60 1.76
N THR A 189 -1.19 -6.92 2.32
CA THR A 189 -1.34 -5.67 3.05
C THR A 189 -0.34 -4.64 2.51
N ILE A 190 -0.78 -3.40 2.39
CA ILE A 190 0.01 -2.23 1.98
C ILE A 190 -0.07 -1.20 3.10
N SER A 191 1.04 -0.57 3.44
CA SER A 191 1.12 0.46 4.46
C SER A 191 1.98 1.62 3.97
N GLY A 192 1.79 2.80 4.58
CA GLY A 192 2.65 3.95 4.30
C GLY A 192 2.06 5.27 4.78
N LEU A 193 2.57 6.34 4.19
CA LEU A 193 2.07 7.71 4.35
C LEU A 193 1.56 8.18 3.00
N PHE A 194 0.33 8.70 2.97
CA PHE A 194 -0.13 9.55 1.88
C PHE A 194 0.11 11.02 2.24
N PHE A 195 0.43 11.83 1.24
CA PHE A 195 0.60 13.27 1.40
C PHE A 195 0.20 14.03 0.11
N PRO A 196 -0.34 15.26 0.21
CA PRO A 196 -0.57 16.11 -0.94
C PRO A 196 0.73 16.38 -1.71
N SER A 197 0.68 16.28 -3.04
CA SER A 197 1.79 16.67 -3.89
C SER A 197 1.28 17.11 -5.25
N GLU A 198 1.63 18.33 -5.67
CA GLU A 198 1.28 18.84 -7.00
C GLU A 198 2.20 18.29 -8.10
N ALA A 199 3.47 18.04 -7.77
CA ALA A 199 4.44 17.44 -8.69
C ALA A 199 4.21 15.92 -8.87
N GLY A 200 3.53 15.28 -7.91
CA GLY A 200 3.43 13.82 -7.85
C GLY A 200 4.71 13.17 -7.31
N PHE A 201 4.55 12.02 -6.67
CA PHE A 201 5.62 11.13 -6.24
C PHE A 201 5.04 9.72 -5.98
N GLU A 202 5.70 8.71 -6.53
CA GLU A 202 5.49 7.30 -6.20
C GLU A 202 6.86 6.66 -5.97
N SER A 203 7.02 5.89 -4.88
CA SER A 203 8.30 5.21 -4.59
C SER A 203 8.85 4.34 -5.75
N CYS A 204 7.99 3.93 -6.68
CA CYS A 204 8.41 3.21 -7.89
C CYS A 204 9.35 4.03 -8.79
N GLU A 205 9.29 5.36 -8.73
CA GLU A 205 10.16 6.27 -9.48
C GLU A 205 11.62 6.18 -9.02
N LEU A 206 11.85 5.80 -7.75
CA LEU A 206 13.18 5.62 -7.19
C LEU A 206 13.64 4.15 -7.18
N CYS A 207 12.77 3.20 -7.53
CA CYS A 207 13.09 1.77 -7.43
C CYS A 207 13.69 1.23 -8.74
N SER A 208 14.95 0.76 -8.68
CA SER A 208 15.69 0.14 -9.81
C SER A 208 15.09 -1.19 -10.30
N ARG A 209 14.27 -1.87 -9.49
CA ARG A 209 13.76 -3.22 -9.79
C ARG A 209 12.99 -3.29 -11.10
N GLU A 210 13.54 -4.01 -12.07
CA GLU A 210 12.87 -4.28 -13.34
C GLU A 210 11.70 -5.27 -13.19
N ASN A 211 10.72 -5.19 -14.10
CA ASN A 211 9.62 -6.15 -14.25
C ASN A 211 8.76 -6.41 -12.99
N CYS A 212 8.66 -5.45 -12.07
CA CYS A 212 7.78 -5.55 -10.91
C CYS A 212 6.30 -5.44 -11.32
N ILE A 213 5.51 -6.49 -11.06
CA ILE A 213 4.06 -6.54 -11.35
C ILE A 213 3.29 -5.46 -10.56
N GLY A 214 3.79 -5.10 -9.38
CA GLY A 214 3.21 -4.03 -8.54
C GLY A 214 3.70 -2.62 -8.88
N ARG A 215 4.42 -2.43 -9.99
CA ARG A 215 4.97 -1.11 -10.38
C ARG A 215 3.84 -0.14 -10.74
N ARG A 216 3.87 1.04 -10.10
CA ARG A 216 2.86 2.10 -10.29
C ARG A 216 3.38 3.32 -11.05
N ALA A 217 4.69 3.48 -11.15
CA ALA A 217 5.34 4.54 -11.91
C ALA A 217 6.65 4.02 -12.55
N ALA A 218 7.07 4.66 -13.64
CA ALA A 218 8.33 4.36 -14.30
C ALA A 218 9.51 4.80 -13.40
N PHE A 219 10.62 4.07 -13.45
CA PHE A 219 11.86 4.47 -12.76
C PHE A 219 12.42 5.74 -13.40
N ASP A 220 12.85 6.72 -12.58
CA ASP A 220 13.42 7.99 -13.02
C ASP A 220 14.82 8.20 -12.38
N PRO A 221 15.90 7.99 -13.16
CA PRO A 221 17.27 8.21 -12.68
C PRO A 221 17.54 9.63 -12.17
N LYS A 222 16.84 10.65 -12.68
CA LYS A 222 17.03 12.04 -12.22
C LYS A 222 16.48 12.23 -10.82
N LEU A 223 15.36 11.57 -10.49
CA LEU A 223 14.82 11.62 -9.14
C LEU A 223 15.74 10.89 -8.16
N VAL A 224 16.43 9.81 -8.56
CA VAL A 224 17.42 9.14 -7.71
C VAL A 224 18.55 10.10 -7.30
N GLU A 225 19.09 10.87 -8.25
CA GLU A 225 20.13 11.86 -7.98
C GLU A 225 19.62 12.99 -7.05
N ILE A 226 18.41 13.51 -7.31
CA ILE A 226 17.79 14.54 -6.48
C ILE A 226 17.59 14.07 -5.04
N PHE A 227 17.06 12.85 -4.87
CA PHE A 227 16.82 12.28 -3.55
C PHE A 227 18.11 11.80 -2.87
N GLY A 228 19.20 11.62 -3.62
CA GLY A 228 20.46 11.09 -3.13
C GLY A 228 20.31 9.67 -2.61
N VAL A 229 19.56 8.85 -3.35
CA VAL A 229 19.23 7.45 -3.03
C VAL A 229 20.23 6.55 -3.74
N GLU A 230 20.82 5.58 -3.02
CA GLU A 230 21.74 4.62 -3.63
C GLU A 230 20.94 3.40 -4.09
N ASN A 231 20.86 3.18 -5.41
CA ASN A 231 20.24 1.97 -5.95
C ASN A 231 21.22 0.78 -5.87
N GLN A 232 20.76 -0.35 -5.34
CA GLN A 232 21.36 -1.66 -5.61
C GLN A 232 20.83 -2.23 -6.93
#